data_AF-A0A2P2DWY9-F1
#
_entry.id   AF-A0A2P2DWY9-F1
#
_cell.length_a   1.000
_cell.length_b   1.000
_cell.length_c   1.000
_cell.angle_alpha   90.00
_cell.angle_beta   90.00
_cell.angle_gamma   90.00
#
_symmetry.space_group_name_H-M   'P 1'
#
loop_
_entity.id
_entity.type
_entity.pdbx_description
1 polymer ?
#
loop_
_entity_poly.entity_id
_entity_poly.type
_entity_poly.pdbx_seq_one_letter_code
_entity_poly.pdbx_strand_id
1 'polypeptide(L)'
;MPNTYHGERIPGTIHYRIQVAEGTKLRSLVLSPSLQPPESITGTSFLIRDRLLYTMSHAVLTDYLDKQTIDERTWIGFTRQVESLFSEDFWILHSDRIASILQSLVEESGSVSNF
;
A
#
# COMPACT_ATOMS: atom_id res chain seq x y z
N MET A 1 7.06 -10.62 15.56
CA MET A 1 6.90 -9.23 16.04
C MET A 1 6.12 -8.49 14.97
N PRO A 2 5.18 -7.60 15.34
CA PRO A 2 4.47 -6.80 14.36
C PRO A 2 5.46 -5.89 13.62
N ASN A 3 5.35 -5.86 12.29
CA ASN A 3 6.15 -4.98 11.45
C ASN A 3 5.56 -3.57 11.51
N THR A 4 6.41 -2.55 11.51
CA THR A 4 5.96 -1.15 11.36
C THR A 4 6.56 -0.55 10.10
N TYR A 5 5.71 -0.04 9.23
CA TYR A 5 6.06 0.60 7.98
C TYR A 5 6.12 2.11 8.19
N HIS A 6 7.25 2.72 7.85
CA HIS A 6 7.48 4.15 7.93
C HIS A 6 7.67 4.70 6.53
N GLY A 7 6.86 5.68 6.15
CA GLY A 7 7.08 6.43 4.92
C GLY A 7 7.58 7.83 5.22
N GLU A 8 8.54 8.26 4.42
CA GLU A 8 9.07 9.61 4.43
C GLU A 8 9.19 10.10 2.99
N ARG A 9 8.60 11.26 2.71
CA ARG A 9 8.80 11.96 1.46
C ARG A 9 10.21 12.52 1.42
N ILE A 10 10.94 12.26 0.34
CA ILE A 10 12.28 12.79 0.16
C ILE A 10 12.18 14.30 -0.13
N PRO A 11 12.75 15.17 0.72
CA PRO A 11 12.62 16.62 0.58
C PRO A 11 13.03 17.11 -0.81
N GLY A 12 12.24 18.04 -1.37
CA GLY A 12 12.48 18.59 -2.71
C GLY A 12 12.12 17.66 -3.87
N THR A 13 11.51 16.50 -3.60
CA THR A 13 11.09 15.55 -4.64
C THR A 13 9.63 15.10 -4.47
N ILE A 14 9.13 14.33 -5.44
CA ILE A 14 7.85 13.59 -5.33
C ILE A 14 8.05 12.13 -4.90
N HIS A 15 9.29 11.74 -4.57
CA HIS A 15 9.62 10.37 -4.23
C HIS A 15 9.48 10.13 -2.73
N TYR A 16 9.16 8.89 -2.37
CA TYR A 16 9.08 8.43 -1.00
C TYR A 16 10.17 7.38 -0.74
N ARG A 17 10.58 7.30 0.52
CA ARG A 17 11.31 6.17 1.08
C ARG A 17 10.37 5.45 2.03
N ILE A 18 10.29 4.12 1.92
CA ILE A 18 9.59 3.29 2.89
C ILE A 18 10.60 2.44 3.63
N GLN A 19 10.50 2.40 4.96
CA GLN A 19 11.31 1.56 5.83
C GLN A 19 10.41 0.64 6.65
N VAL A 20 10.87 -0.58 6.90
CA VAL A 20 10.20 -1.57 7.74
C VAL A 20 11.03 -1.81 8.98
N ALA A 21 10.42 -1.59 10.14
CA ALA A 21 10.97 -1.96 11.43
C ALA A 21 10.46 -3.35 11.84
N GLU A 22 11.38 -4.29 12.02
CA GLU A 22 11.13 -5.68 12.43
C GLU A 22 11.93 -5.96 13.72
N GLY A 23 11.33 -5.65 14.87
CA GLY A 23 12.05 -5.68 16.14
C GLY A 23 13.17 -4.64 16.18
N THR A 24 14.43 -5.08 16.21
CA THR A 24 15.61 -4.20 16.19
C THR A 24 16.17 -3.93 14.79
N LYS A 25 15.62 -4.58 13.75
CA LYS A 25 16.09 -4.44 12.37
C LYS A 25 15.28 -3.37 11.65
N LEU A 26 15.97 -2.55 10.86
CA LEU A 26 15.37 -1.59 9.95
C LEU A 26 15.84 -1.90 8.52
N ARG A 27 14.92 -1.99 7.57
CA ARG A 27 15.24 -2.22 6.15
C ARG A 27 14.41 -1.33 5.25
N SER A 28 14.97 -0.92 4.11
CA SER A 28 14.25 -0.12 3.12
C SER A 28 13.52 -1.00 2.12
N LEU A 29 12.28 -0.63 1.77
CA LEU A 29 11.58 -1.23 0.65
C LEU A 29 12.05 -0.60 -0.66
N VAL A 30 12.18 -1.43 -1.69
CA VAL A 30 12.46 -0.97 -3.04
C VAL A 30 11.15 -0.56 -3.70
N LEU A 31 10.97 0.74 -3.92
CA LEU A 31 9.89 1.26 -4.74
C LEU A 31 10.33 1.17 -6.20
N SER A 32 9.83 0.17 -6.92
CA SER A 32 10.20 0.02 -8.33
C SER A 32 9.35 0.94 -9.21
N PRO A 33 9.94 1.93 -9.92
CA PRO A 33 9.21 2.75 -10.88
C PRO A 33 8.77 1.97 -12.12
N SER A 34 9.32 0.76 -12.34
CA SER A 34 8.88 -0.14 -13.40
C SER A 34 7.54 -0.80 -13.10
N LEU A 35 7.04 -0.69 -11.87
CA LEU A 35 5.77 -1.24 -11.47
C LEU A 35 4.65 -0.40 -12.10
N GLN A 36 4.03 -0.96 -13.13
CA GLN A 36 2.90 -0.32 -13.81
C GLN A 36 1.61 -0.82 -13.17
N PRO A 37 0.67 0.08 -12.84
CA PRO A 37 -0.69 -0.33 -12.51
C PRO A 37 -1.29 -1.10 -13.69
N PRO A 38 -2.14 -2.11 -13.43
CA PRO A 38 -2.90 -2.76 -14.48
C PRO A 38 -3.69 -1.75 -15.32
N GLU A 39 -3.81 -2.01 -16.63
CA GLU A 39 -4.51 -1.13 -17.56
C GLU A 39 -5.99 -0.92 -17.18
N SER A 40 -6.60 -1.89 -16.48
CA SER A 40 -7.95 -1.80 -15.91
C SER A 40 -8.13 -0.62 -14.94
N ILE A 41 -7.05 -0.12 -14.36
CA ILE A 41 -7.03 0.90 -13.32
C ILE A 41 -6.54 2.25 -13.87
N THR A 42 -5.74 2.22 -14.93
CA THR A 42 -5.21 3.42 -15.58
C THR A 42 -6.21 3.97 -16.59
N GLY A 43 -7.23 4.68 -16.11
CA GLY A 43 -8.09 5.50 -16.96
C GLY A 43 -7.32 6.67 -17.61
N THR A 44 -8.02 7.45 -18.44
CA THR A 44 -7.45 8.63 -19.15
C THR A 44 -6.96 9.75 -18.23
N SER A 45 -7.24 9.68 -16.93
CA SER A 45 -6.85 10.68 -15.92
C SER A 45 -5.89 10.15 -14.85
N PHE A 46 -5.17 9.05 -15.09
CA PHE A 46 -4.22 8.50 -14.10
C PHE A 46 -3.03 9.45 -13.88
N LEU A 47 -3.01 10.14 -12.74
CA LEU A 47 -2.03 11.17 -12.42
C LEU A 47 -0.76 10.57 -11.82
N ILE A 48 0.29 11.38 -11.74
CA ILE A 48 1.56 11.05 -11.07
C ILE A 48 1.32 10.62 -9.61
N ARG A 49 0.35 11.25 -8.93
CA ARG A 49 -0.04 10.89 -7.56
C ARG A 49 -0.59 9.47 -7.47
N ASP A 50 -1.44 9.08 -8.42
CA ASP A 50 -2.05 7.74 -8.44
C ASP A 50 -0.98 6.66 -8.67
N ARG A 51 0.02 6.95 -9.51
CA ARG A 51 1.18 6.07 -9.73
C ARG A 51 2.02 5.89 -8.48
N LEU A 52 2.26 6.97 -7.75
CA LEU A 52 3.03 6.95 -6.52
C LEU A 52 2.28 6.16 -5.44
N LEU A 53 0.98 6.43 -5.29
CA LEU A 53 0.10 5.72 -4.39
C LEU A 53 0.07 4.21 -4.70
N TYR A 54 -0.07 3.86 -5.98
CA TYR A 54 0.03 2.47 -6.46
C TYR A 54 1.35 1.82 -6.05
N THR A 55 2.48 2.48 -6.34
CA THR A 55 3.82 1.94 -6.06
C THR A 55 4.04 1.72 -4.57
N MET A 56 3.62 2.67 -3.73
CA MET A 56 3.74 2.56 -2.27
C MET A 56 2.85 1.46 -1.71
N SER A 57 1.56 1.43 -2.08
CA SER A 57 0.62 0.40 -1.63
C SER A 57 1.08 -0.99 -2.03
N HIS A 58 1.53 -1.15 -3.27
CA HIS A 58 2.00 -2.44 -3.76
C HIS A 58 3.28 -2.89 -3.04
N ALA A 59 4.24 -1.99 -2.79
CA ALA A 59 5.45 -2.32 -2.05
C ALA A 59 5.14 -2.78 -0.62
N VAL A 60 4.25 -2.08 0.09
CA VAL A 60 3.82 -2.45 1.45
C VAL A 60 3.11 -3.79 1.46
N LEU A 61 2.14 -4.00 0.57
CA LEU A 61 1.38 -5.27 0.52
C LEU A 61 2.26 -6.45 0.10
N THR A 62 3.15 -6.26 -0.87
CA THR A 62 4.06 -7.30 -1.33
C THR A 62 4.98 -7.72 -0.22
N ASP A 63 5.47 -6.75 0.54
CA ASP A 63 6.30 -7.01 1.70
C ASP A 63 5.54 -7.74 2.81
N TYR A 64 4.34 -7.24 3.16
CA TYR A 64 3.51 -7.79 4.22
C TYR A 64 3.06 -9.24 3.94
N LEU A 65 2.70 -9.55 2.69
CA LEU A 65 2.23 -10.86 2.27
C LEU A 65 3.37 -11.82 1.86
N ASP A 66 4.62 -11.48 2.16
CA ASP A 66 5.81 -12.27 1.78
C ASP A 66 5.86 -12.60 0.27
N LYS A 67 5.70 -11.56 -0.54
CA LYS A 67 5.80 -11.58 -2.02
C LYS A 67 4.74 -12.44 -2.73
N GLN A 68 3.61 -12.70 -2.08
CA GLN A 68 2.47 -13.32 -2.73
C GLN A 68 1.83 -12.37 -3.76
N THR A 69 1.18 -12.95 -4.77
CA THR A 69 0.42 -12.20 -5.77
C THR A 69 -0.75 -11.48 -5.09
N ILE A 70 -0.82 -10.16 -5.30
CA ILE A 70 -1.91 -9.32 -4.79
C ILE A 70 -2.95 -9.18 -5.90
N ASP A 71 -4.20 -9.54 -5.64
CA ASP A 71 -5.29 -9.30 -6.57
C ASP A 71 -5.70 -7.82 -6.61
N GLU A 72 -6.30 -7.41 -7.72
CA GLU A 72 -6.67 -6.01 -7.97
C GLU A 72 -7.63 -5.46 -6.90
N ARG A 73 -8.60 -6.26 -6.43
CA ARG A 73 -9.59 -5.81 -5.44
C ARG A 73 -8.92 -5.52 -4.10
N THR A 74 -8.07 -6.43 -3.63
CA THR A 74 -7.29 -6.26 -2.39
C THR A 74 -6.44 -5.01 -2.47
N TRP A 75 -5.75 -4.78 -3.59
CA TRP A 75 -4.95 -3.58 -3.79
C TRP A 75 -5.80 -2.29 -3.79
N ILE A 76 -6.91 -2.24 -4.53
CA ILE A 76 -7.81 -1.07 -4.57
C ILE A 76 -8.34 -0.75 -3.18
N GLY A 77 -8.84 -1.78 -2.49
CA GLY A 77 -9.42 -1.65 -1.16
C GLY A 77 -8.42 -1.13 -0.14
N PHE A 78 -7.23 -1.73 -0.11
CA PHE A 78 -6.15 -1.27 0.75
C PHE A 78 -5.75 0.18 0.44
N THR A 79 -5.54 0.49 -0.84
CA THR A 79 -5.10 1.81 -1.30
C THR A 79 -6.08 2.91 -0.88
N ARG A 80 -7.40 2.67 -1.00
CA ARG A 80 -8.43 3.62 -0.54
C ARG A 80 -8.35 3.89 0.96
N GLN A 81 -8.05 2.86 1.75
CA GLN A 81 -7.99 2.99 3.21
C GLN A 81 -6.71 3.68 3.71
N VAL A 82 -5.66 3.74 2.89
CA VAL A 82 -4.35 4.35 3.25
C VAL A 82 -4.03 5.62 2.46
N GLU A 83 -4.91 6.07 1.57
CA GLU A 83 -4.65 7.22 0.68
C GLU A 83 -4.33 8.50 1.46
N SER A 84 -5.09 8.80 2.51
CA SER A 84 -4.86 9.98 3.35
C SER A 84 -3.49 9.93 4.01
N LEU A 85 -3.14 8.78 4.59
CA LEU A 85 -1.85 8.51 5.22
C LEU A 85 -0.69 8.73 4.23
N PHE A 86 -0.81 8.20 3.02
CA PHE A 86 0.20 8.32 1.97
C PHE A 86 0.29 9.72 1.35
N SER A 87 -0.65 10.60 1.68
CA SER A 87 -0.61 12.01 1.26
C SER A 87 0.18 12.89 2.22
N GLU A 88 0.59 12.34 3.37
CA GLU A 88 1.42 13.04 4.35
C GLU A 88 2.90 12.95 3.96
N ASP A 89 3.70 13.95 4.40
CA ASP A 89 5.16 13.93 4.20
C ASP A 89 5.84 12.83 5.04
N PHE A 90 5.22 12.45 6.16
CA PHE A 90 5.67 11.38 7.05
C PHE A 90 4.47 10.55 7.48
N TRP A 91 4.59 9.23 7.44
CA TRP A 91 3.52 8.35 7.89
C TRP A 91 4.02 7.06 8.53
N ILE A 92 3.17 6.46 9.36
CA ILE A 92 3.41 5.19 10.05
C ILE A 92 2.21 4.27 9.86
N LEU A 93 2.47 3.01 9.50
CA LEU A 93 1.45 1.97 9.36
C LEU A 93 1.91 0.68 10.06
N HIS A 94 1.16 0.24 11.06
CA HIS A 94 1.44 -1.00 11.78
C HIS A 94 0.85 -2.21 11.06
N SER A 95 1.53 -3.36 11.13
CA SER A 95 1.07 -4.63 10.56
C SER A 95 -0.34 -5.02 11.00
N ASP A 96 -0.71 -4.74 12.24
CA ASP A 96 -2.04 -5.07 12.77
C ASP A 96 -3.14 -4.23 12.11
N ARG A 97 -2.81 -2.99 11.71
CA ARG A 97 -3.72 -2.15 10.93
C ARG A 97 -3.88 -2.68 9.50
N ILE A 98 -2.80 -3.19 8.90
CA ILE A 98 -2.86 -3.86 7.59
C ILE A 98 -3.75 -5.10 7.68
N ALA A 99 -3.56 -5.95 8.69
CA ALA A 99 -4.38 -7.12 8.94
C ALA A 99 -5.87 -6.76 9.05
N SER A 100 -6.20 -5.73 9.83
CA SER A 100 -7.57 -5.23 10.00
C SER A 100 -8.18 -4.72 8.69
N ILE A 101 -7.41 -3.99 7.86
CA ILE A 101 -7.86 -3.54 6.54
C ILE A 101 -8.14 -4.75 5.63
N LEU A 102 -7.23 -5.71 5.57
CA LEU A 102 -7.42 -6.90 4.72
C LEU A 102 -8.63 -7.72 5.16
N GLN A 103 -8.85 -7.88 6.47
CA GLN A 103 -10.01 -8.56 7.00
C GLN A 103 -11.32 -7.86 6.60
N SER A 104 -11.40 -6.52 6.70
CA SER A 104 -12.62 -5.80 6.33
C SER A 104 -12.96 -5.96 4.85
N LEU A 105 -11.96 -6.05 3.98
CA LEU A 105 -12.17 -6.28 2.54
C LEU A 105 -12.74 -7.69 2.25
N VAL A 106 -12.37 -8.70 3.04
CA VAL A 106 -12.93 -10.05 2.95
C VAL A 106 -14.38 -10.07 3.43
N GLU A 107 -14.69 -9.38 4.54
CA GLU A 107 -16.06 -9.29 5.08
C GLU A 107 -17.02 -8.56 4.11
N GLU A 108 -16.57 -7.51 3.44
CA GLU A 108 -17.29 -6.85 2.34
C GLU A 108 -17.49 -7.75 1.11
N SER A 109 -16.65 -8.77 0.94
CA SER A 109 -16.77 -9.75 -0.15
C SER A 109 -17.81 -10.83 0.14
N GLY A 110 -18.01 -11.17 1.42
CA GLY A 110 -18.97 -12.18 1.86
C GLY A 110 -20.40 -11.67 2.09
N SER A 111 -20.62 -10.35 2.07
CA SER A 111 -21.91 -9.72 2.39
C SER A 111 -22.83 -9.48 1.17
N VAL A 112 -22.46 -9.98 -0.02
CA VAL A 112 -23.36 -10.03 -1.18
C VAL A 112 -24.10 -11.38 -1.19
N SER A 113 -25.04 -11.56 -0.27
CA SER A 113 -26.03 -12.64 -0.30
C SER A 113 -27.22 -12.24 0.55
N ASN A 114 -28.21 -11.58 -0.06
CA ASN A 114 -29.66 -11.69 0.20
C ASN A 114 -30.40 -10.49 -0.42
N PHE A 115 -30.84 -10.65 -1.67
CA PHE A 115 -32.05 -10.04 -2.21
C PHE A 115 -32.76 -11.07 -3.07
#